data_AF-A0AAA9ZBB7-F1
#
_entry.id   AF-A0AAA9ZBB7-F1
#
_cell.length_a   1.000
_cell.length_b   1.000
_cell.length_c   1.000
_cell.angle_alpha   90.00
_cell.angle_beta   90.00
_cell.angle_gamma   90.00
#
_symmetry.space_group_name_H-M   'P 1'
#
loop_
_entity.id
_entity.type
_entity.pdbx_description
1 polymer ?
#
loop_
_entity_poly.entity_id
_entity_poly.type
_entity_poly.pdbx_seq_one_letter_code
_entity_poly.pdbx_strand_id
1 'polypeptide(L)'
;MKKEFINRNARFMEGVPGVTLVSDQPRLGNLQKTVQSMCEWNSTGFPGCQPVSMDNMNLNLLHEKPYRVSWKADGTRYMMLIVKKDEVYFFDRDNSCFAVSGISFPQHQNLHNHLTNTLLDGEMVIDKVNGQKRPRYLVYDIVRYENDYVGKKPFFPDRLMYIERRIVGEYFIVK
;
A
#
# COMPACT_ATOMS: atom_id res chain seq x y z
N MET A 1 -7.73 20.58 -16.53
CA MET A 1 -7.45 19.54 -15.53
C MET A 1 -8.36 18.35 -15.81
N LYS A 2 -7.80 17.16 -16.06
CA LYS A 2 -8.60 15.93 -16.12
C LYS A 2 -9.19 15.69 -14.73
N LYS A 3 -10.52 15.52 -14.63
CA LYS A 3 -11.19 15.28 -13.34
C LYS A 3 -11.01 13.80 -12.96
N GLU A 4 -10.67 13.56 -11.69
CA GLU A 4 -10.69 12.21 -11.13
C GLU A 4 -12.12 11.66 -11.13
N PHE A 5 -12.24 10.37 -11.43
CA PHE A 5 -13.51 9.66 -11.39
C PHE A 5 -13.85 9.30 -9.94
N ILE A 6 -15.09 9.53 -9.51
CA ILE A 6 -15.56 9.20 -8.17
C ILE A 6 -16.45 7.96 -8.26
N ASN A 7 -15.94 6.82 -7.80
CA ASN A 7 -16.73 5.61 -7.68
C ASN A 7 -17.46 5.58 -6.32
N ARG A 8 -18.73 6.01 -6.31
CA ARG A 8 -19.56 6.01 -5.08
C ARG A 8 -19.99 4.61 -4.62
N ASN A 9 -19.85 3.60 -5.48
CA ASN A 9 -20.25 2.23 -5.21
C ASN A 9 -19.06 1.33 -4.90
N ALA A 10 -17.85 1.90 -4.80
CA ALA A 10 -16.65 1.15 -4.48
C ALA A 10 -16.80 0.46 -3.12
N ARG A 11 -16.43 -0.83 -3.09
CA ARG A 11 -16.47 -1.64 -1.88
C ARG A 11 -15.06 -2.06 -1.54
N PHE A 12 -14.71 -1.91 -0.26
CA PHE A 12 -13.49 -2.50 0.25
C PHE A 12 -13.62 -4.03 0.27
N MET A 13 -12.51 -4.74 0.38
CA MET A 13 -12.50 -6.19 0.57
C MET A 13 -13.47 -6.59 1.70
N GLU A 14 -14.35 -7.55 1.42
CA GLU A 14 -15.34 -8.02 2.36
C GLU A 14 -14.68 -8.68 3.59
N GLY A 15 -15.26 -8.44 4.78
CA GLY A 15 -14.77 -9.02 6.03
C GLY A 15 -13.67 -8.23 6.72
N VAL A 16 -13.28 -7.05 6.21
CA VAL A 16 -12.37 -6.13 6.90
C VAL A 16 -13.18 -5.07 7.67
N PRO A 17 -13.15 -5.04 9.01
CA PRO A 17 -13.87 -4.07 9.81
C PRO A 17 -13.16 -2.70 9.83
N GLY A 18 -13.89 -1.65 10.22
CA GLY A 18 -13.30 -0.33 10.47
C GLY A 18 -12.90 0.44 9.22
N VAL A 19 -13.40 0.04 8.03
CA VAL A 19 -13.09 0.68 6.76
C VAL A 19 -14.32 1.40 6.21
N THR A 20 -14.16 2.65 5.78
CA THR A 20 -15.22 3.48 5.21
C THR A 20 -14.81 4.12 3.89
N LEU A 21 -15.70 4.14 2.90
CA LEU A 21 -15.46 4.80 1.62
C LEU A 21 -15.36 6.31 1.82
N VAL A 22 -14.30 6.92 1.29
CA VAL A 22 -14.13 8.38 1.24
C VAL A 22 -14.69 8.88 -0.09
N SER A 23 -15.80 9.62 -0.02
CA SER A 23 -16.46 10.19 -1.21
C SER A 23 -16.64 11.71 -1.13
N ASP A 24 -16.32 12.32 0.01
CA ASP A 24 -16.45 13.75 0.22
C ASP A 24 -15.34 14.54 -0.48
N GLN A 25 -15.72 15.68 -1.06
CA GLN A 25 -14.81 16.63 -1.69
C GLN A 25 -14.71 17.89 -0.82
N PRO A 26 -13.53 18.54 -0.73
CA PRO A 26 -12.32 18.31 -1.53
C PRO A 26 -11.40 17.20 -1.00
N ARG A 27 -11.75 16.54 0.11
CA ARG A 27 -10.90 15.56 0.80
C ARG A 27 -10.42 14.45 -0.12
N LEU A 28 -11.33 13.76 -0.82
CA LEU A 28 -10.99 12.68 -1.74
C LEU A 28 -9.99 13.15 -2.82
N GLY A 29 -10.27 14.29 -3.46
CA GLY A 29 -9.41 14.83 -4.51
C GLY A 29 -8.01 15.21 -4.00
N ASN A 30 -7.92 15.72 -2.77
CA ASN A 30 -6.63 16.01 -2.15
C ASN A 30 -5.84 14.73 -1.84
N LEU A 31 -6.50 13.73 -1.28
CA LEU A 31 -5.91 12.43 -0.97
C LEU A 31 -5.38 11.72 -2.23
N GLN A 32 -6.17 11.68 -3.30
CA GLN A 32 -5.75 11.13 -4.60
C GLN A 32 -4.51 11.87 -5.15
N LYS A 33 -4.52 13.22 -5.12
CA LYS A 33 -3.36 14.03 -5.54
C LYS A 33 -2.13 13.78 -4.69
N THR A 34 -2.29 13.57 -3.38
CA THR A 34 -1.17 13.25 -2.47
C THR A 34 -0.50 11.95 -2.91
N VAL A 35 -1.25 10.88 -3.15
CA VAL A 35 -0.68 9.60 -3.61
C VAL A 35 -0.01 9.76 -4.98
N GLN A 36 -0.64 10.45 -5.92
CA GLN A 36 -0.07 10.72 -7.24
C GLN A 36 1.24 11.51 -7.15
N SER A 37 1.29 12.55 -6.33
CA SER A 37 2.49 13.36 -6.09
C SER A 37 3.61 12.54 -5.45
N MET A 38 3.29 11.69 -4.46
CA MET A 38 4.25 10.79 -3.83
C MET A 38 4.87 9.81 -4.84
N CYS A 39 4.11 9.39 -5.85
CA CYS A 39 4.58 8.53 -6.93
C CYS A 39 5.23 9.28 -8.12
N GLU A 40 5.27 10.62 -8.11
CA GLU A 40 5.64 11.43 -9.29
C GLU A 40 4.76 11.11 -10.54
N TRP A 41 3.50 10.77 -10.31
CA TRP A 41 2.53 10.44 -11.35
C TRP A 41 1.84 11.70 -11.88
N ASN A 42 2.06 12.01 -13.17
CA ASN A 42 1.56 13.23 -13.83
C ASN A 42 0.20 13.05 -14.53
N SER A 43 -0.49 11.93 -14.32
CA SER A 43 -1.77 11.61 -14.94
C SER A 43 -2.87 11.41 -13.88
N THR A 44 -4.07 11.08 -14.33
CA THR A 44 -5.19 10.71 -13.43
C THR A 44 -5.18 9.22 -13.12
N GLY A 45 -5.95 8.83 -12.09
CA GLY A 45 -6.14 7.43 -11.71
C GLY A 45 -5.06 6.88 -10.79
N PHE A 46 -5.03 5.55 -10.68
CA PHE A 46 -4.20 4.81 -9.73
C PHE A 46 -2.72 4.77 -10.17
N PRO A 47 -1.77 5.26 -9.34
CA PRO A 47 -0.37 5.40 -9.73
C PRO A 47 0.50 4.15 -9.44
N GLY A 48 -0.07 3.08 -8.88
CA GLY A 48 0.69 1.87 -8.56
C GLY A 48 1.08 1.05 -9.80
N CYS A 49 2.31 0.55 -9.81
CA CYS A 49 2.87 -0.25 -10.91
C CYS A 49 2.02 -1.49 -11.22
N GLN A 50 1.58 -1.71 -12.46
CA GLN A 50 0.81 -2.91 -12.82
C GLN A 50 1.76 -4.02 -13.30
N PRO A 51 1.68 -5.25 -12.75
CA PRO A 51 2.47 -6.36 -13.25
C PRO A 51 2.00 -6.76 -14.66
N VAL A 52 2.92 -7.31 -15.45
CA VAL A 52 2.63 -7.89 -16.78
C VAL A 52 2.61 -9.41 -16.70
N SER A 53 1.84 -10.05 -17.59
CA SER A 53 1.83 -11.51 -17.67
C SER A 53 3.18 -12.03 -18.15
N MET A 54 3.66 -13.11 -17.52
CA MET A 54 4.91 -13.75 -17.94
C MET A 54 4.69 -14.51 -19.25
N ASP A 55 5.62 -14.36 -20.18
CA ASP A 55 5.65 -15.06 -21.46
C ASP A 55 7.08 -15.48 -21.82
N ASN A 56 7.23 -16.23 -22.90
CA ASN A 56 8.55 -16.73 -23.32
C ASN A 56 9.53 -15.61 -23.70
N MET A 57 9.06 -14.40 -24.03
CA MET A 57 9.93 -13.28 -24.36
C MET A 57 10.47 -12.63 -23.10
N ASN A 58 9.59 -12.30 -22.15
CA ASN A 58 9.98 -11.61 -20.91
C ASN A 58 10.63 -12.54 -19.87
N LEU A 59 10.51 -13.87 -20.02
CA LEU A 59 11.26 -14.85 -19.23
C LEU A 59 12.77 -14.62 -19.32
N ASN A 60 13.26 -14.18 -20.49
CA ASN A 60 14.69 -13.90 -20.70
C ASN A 60 15.23 -12.81 -19.76
N LEU A 61 14.39 -11.88 -19.30
CA LEU A 61 14.80 -10.84 -18.36
C LEU A 61 15.31 -11.41 -17.04
N LEU A 62 14.83 -12.61 -16.64
CA LEU A 62 15.31 -13.29 -15.43
C LEU A 62 16.78 -13.72 -15.53
N HIS A 63 17.29 -13.92 -16.75
CA HIS A 63 18.71 -14.22 -16.99
C HIS A 63 19.57 -12.94 -17.08
N GLU A 64 18.97 -11.82 -17.48
CA GLU A 64 19.69 -10.56 -17.73
C GLU A 64 19.83 -9.68 -16.47
N LYS A 65 18.89 -9.80 -15.52
CA LYS A 65 18.80 -8.89 -14.36
C LYS A 65 18.52 -9.67 -13.08
N PRO A 66 18.92 -9.14 -11.91
CA PRO A 66 18.56 -9.75 -10.64
C PRO A 66 17.05 -9.62 -10.39
N TYR A 67 16.39 -10.75 -10.18
CA TYR A 67 14.99 -10.82 -9.76
C TYR A 67 14.87 -11.41 -8.35
N ARG A 68 13.77 -11.05 -7.68
CA ARG A 68 13.29 -11.70 -6.47
C ARG A 68 11.88 -12.22 -6.72
N VAL A 69 11.54 -13.30 -6.06
CA VAL A 69 10.24 -13.96 -6.20
C VAL A 69 9.58 -14.08 -4.83
N SER A 70 8.27 -13.92 -4.82
CA SER A 70 7.40 -14.24 -3.69
C SER A 70 6.22 -15.04 -4.22
N TRP A 71 5.46 -15.63 -3.30
CA TRP A 71 4.17 -16.22 -3.61
C TRP A 71 3.16 -15.11 -3.95
N LYS A 72 2.22 -15.43 -4.85
CA LYS A 72 1.07 -14.57 -5.10
C LYS A 72 -0.06 -15.00 -4.18
N ALA A 73 -0.56 -14.06 -3.38
CA ALA A 73 -1.79 -14.27 -2.64
C ALA A 73 -3.02 -14.09 -3.54
N ASP A 74 -4.12 -14.70 -3.12
CA ASP A 74 -5.46 -14.40 -3.65
C ASP A 74 -6.08 -13.30 -2.80
N GLY A 75 -5.59 -12.08 -3.00
CA GLY A 75 -6.08 -10.89 -2.31
C GLY A 75 -6.39 -9.74 -3.25
N THR A 76 -6.81 -8.63 -2.64
CA THR A 76 -7.12 -7.39 -3.35
C THR A 76 -6.00 -6.40 -3.12
N ARG A 77 -5.41 -5.92 -4.21
CA ARG A 77 -4.34 -4.93 -4.17
C ARG A 77 -4.85 -3.60 -3.63
N TYR A 78 -4.11 -3.02 -2.71
CA TYR A 78 -4.30 -1.64 -2.28
C TYR A 78 -2.94 -0.95 -2.09
N MET A 79 -2.88 0.35 -2.36
CA MET A 79 -1.84 1.18 -1.76
C MET A 79 -2.33 1.72 -0.43
N MET A 80 -1.45 1.80 0.58
CA MET A 80 -1.77 2.36 1.88
C MET A 80 -1.03 3.69 2.07
N LEU A 81 -1.78 4.77 2.24
CA LEU A 81 -1.28 6.09 2.62
C LEU A 81 -1.45 6.28 4.13
N ILE A 82 -0.34 6.48 4.82
CA ILE A 82 -0.31 6.85 6.23
C ILE A 82 0.04 8.34 6.29
N VAL A 83 -0.95 9.19 6.53
CA VAL A 83 -0.73 10.64 6.65
C VAL A 83 -0.18 10.94 8.04
N LYS A 84 -0.91 10.48 9.07
CA LYS A 84 -0.56 10.59 10.50
C LYS A 84 -1.46 9.63 11.31
N LYS A 85 -1.34 9.69 12.64
CA LYS A 85 -2.22 8.94 13.54
C LYS A 85 -3.69 9.18 13.22
N ASP A 86 -4.48 8.12 13.19
CA ASP A 86 -5.92 8.10 12.88
C ASP A 86 -6.30 8.58 11.46
N GLU A 87 -5.31 8.86 10.60
CA GLU A 87 -5.49 9.23 9.19
C GLU A 87 -4.69 8.28 8.30
N VAL A 88 -5.24 7.06 8.15
CA VAL A 88 -4.72 6.03 7.26
C VAL A 88 -5.77 5.68 6.21
N TYR A 89 -5.31 5.52 4.97
CA TYR A 89 -6.17 5.35 3.81
C TYR A 89 -5.67 4.25 2.89
N PHE A 90 -6.59 3.49 2.30
CA PHE A 90 -6.32 2.56 1.22
C PHE A 90 -6.80 3.11 -0.12
N PHE A 91 -6.08 2.79 -1.19
CA PHE A 91 -6.44 3.12 -2.57
C PHE A 91 -6.46 1.85 -3.41
N ASP A 92 -7.59 1.56 -4.05
CA ASP A 92 -7.71 0.43 -4.97
C ASP A 92 -7.26 0.79 -6.40
N ARG A 93 -7.32 -0.20 -7.30
CA ARG A 93 -6.96 -0.04 -8.72
C ARG A 93 -7.83 0.97 -9.46
N ASP A 94 -9.05 1.20 -9.00
CA ASP A 94 -9.99 2.19 -9.57
C ASP A 94 -9.80 3.59 -8.97
N ASN A 95 -8.74 3.77 -8.16
CA ASN A 95 -8.41 5.00 -7.43
C ASN A 95 -9.47 5.41 -6.38
N SER A 96 -10.30 4.46 -5.93
CA SER A 96 -11.23 4.66 -4.83
C SER A 96 -10.47 4.70 -3.52
N CYS A 97 -10.82 5.64 -2.64
CA CYS A 97 -10.14 5.85 -1.36
C CYS A 97 -11.00 5.34 -0.20
N PHE A 98 -10.39 4.61 0.72
CA PHE A 98 -11.06 4.09 1.91
C PHE A 98 -10.30 4.50 3.16
N ALA A 99 -10.96 5.16 4.10
CA ALA A 99 -10.38 5.47 5.40
C ALA A 99 -10.48 4.25 6.31
N VAL A 100 -9.43 3.99 7.08
CA VAL A 100 -9.41 2.87 8.05
C VAL A 100 -9.14 3.41 9.45
N SER A 101 -9.92 2.92 10.41
CA SER A 101 -9.79 3.24 11.84
C SER A 101 -9.23 2.06 12.63
N GLY A 102 -8.68 2.34 13.81
CA GLY A 102 -8.22 1.30 14.73
C GLY A 102 -6.89 0.64 14.34
N ILE A 103 -6.13 1.20 13.41
CA ILE A 103 -4.77 0.78 13.08
C ILE A 103 -3.75 1.85 13.48
N SER A 104 -2.59 1.42 13.94
CA SER A 104 -1.51 2.29 14.40
C SER A 104 -0.16 1.78 13.89
N PHE A 105 0.67 2.70 13.42
CA PHE A 105 2.02 2.44 12.93
C PHE A 105 3.02 3.17 13.82
N PRO A 106 3.56 2.54 14.87
CA PRO A 106 4.58 3.19 15.70
C PRO A 106 5.85 3.47 14.90
N GLN A 107 6.52 4.59 15.16
CA GLN A 107 7.83 4.86 14.56
C GLN A 107 8.89 3.93 15.16
N HIS A 108 9.74 3.34 14.32
CA HIS A 108 10.82 2.46 14.78
C HIS A 108 11.76 3.11 15.81
N GLN A 109 12.01 4.42 15.69
CA GLN A 109 12.92 5.14 16.59
C GLN A 109 12.26 5.52 17.92
N ASN A 110 10.94 5.68 17.95
CA ASN A 110 10.18 6.06 19.13
C ASN A 110 8.75 5.52 19.04
N LEU A 111 8.44 4.52 19.86
CA LEU A 111 7.19 3.77 19.77
C LEU A 111 5.97 4.58 20.25
N HIS A 112 6.20 5.71 20.90
CA HIS A 112 5.15 6.65 21.29
C HIS A 112 4.70 7.55 20.13
N ASN A 113 5.52 7.64 19.07
CA ASN A 113 5.19 8.40 17.88
C ASN A 113 4.53 7.50 16.83
N HIS A 114 3.72 8.11 15.96
CA HIS A 114 3.10 7.44 14.84
C HIS A 114 3.78 7.83 13.53
N LEU A 115 3.94 6.86 12.63
CA LEU A 115 4.49 7.06 11.31
C LEU A 115 3.65 8.08 10.53
N THR A 116 4.31 8.91 9.73
CA THR A 116 3.64 9.94 8.93
C THR A 116 4.13 9.90 7.49
N ASN A 117 3.38 10.54 6.58
CA ASN A 117 3.78 10.78 5.20
C ASN A 117 4.44 9.57 4.50
N THR A 118 3.85 8.39 4.69
CA THR A 118 4.37 7.11 4.21
C THR A 118 3.38 6.48 3.25
N LEU A 119 3.89 5.91 2.15
CA LEU A 119 3.09 5.28 1.12
C LEU A 119 3.63 3.88 0.81
N LEU A 120 2.79 2.88 1.04
CA LEU A 120 3.08 1.45 0.86
C LEU A 120 2.25 0.90 -0.29
N ASP A 121 2.75 -0.11 -0.98
CA ASP A 121 2.01 -0.89 -1.98
C ASP A 121 1.99 -2.36 -1.55
N GLY A 122 0.83 -3.00 -1.69
CA GLY A 122 0.62 -4.33 -1.12
C GLY A 122 -0.73 -4.93 -1.45
N GLU A 123 -1.03 -6.02 -0.77
CA GLU A 123 -2.24 -6.80 -1.01
C GLU A 123 -2.94 -7.10 0.31
N MET A 124 -4.24 -6.79 0.39
CA MET A 124 -5.09 -7.19 1.49
C MET A 124 -5.55 -8.62 1.25
N VAL A 125 -5.45 -9.49 2.26
CA VAL A 125 -5.87 -10.89 2.21
C VAL A 125 -6.71 -11.23 3.44
N ILE A 126 -7.59 -12.21 3.32
CA ILE A 126 -8.25 -12.84 4.47
C ILE A 126 -7.58 -14.17 4.76
N ASP A 127 -6.77 -14.21 5.82
CA ASP A 127 -6.14 -15.42 6.31
C ASP A 127 -7.11 -16.21 7.19
N LYS A 128 -7.04 -17.53 7.18
CA LYS A 128 -7.84 -18.41 8.04
C LYS A 128 -6.93 -19.14 9.00
N VAL A 129 -6.87 -18.66 10.24
CA VAL A 129 -6.09 -19.28 11.31
C VAL A 129 -7.04 -19.87 12.34
N ASN A 130 -6.96 -21.19 12.57
CA ASN A 130 -7.82 -21.91 13.51
C ASN A 130 -9.33 -21.68 13.25
N GLY A 131 -9.73 -21.61 11.97
CA GLY A 131 -11.12 -21.34 11.56
C GLY A 131 -11.54 -19.87 11.64
N GLN A 132 -10.73 -18.98 12.23
CA GLN A 132 -11.01 -17.56 12.30
C GLN A 132 -10.45 -16.83 11.08
N LYS A 133 -11.31 -16.06 10.39
CA LYS A 133 -10.91 -15.14 9.33
C LYS A 133 -10.21 -13.92 9.94
N ARG A 134 -8.98 -13.64 9.50
CA ARG A 134 -8.18 -12.50 9.96
C ARG A 134 -7.69 -11.71 8.74
N PRO A 135 -8.10 -10.44 8.61
CA PRO A 135 -7.58 -9.59 7.54
C PRO A 135 -6.10 -9.28 7.79
N ARG A 136 -5.28 -9.39 6.75
CA ARG A 136 -3.85 -9.03 6.78
C ARG A 136 -3.52 -8.20 5.55
N TYR A 137 -2.77 -7.13 5.76
CA TYR A 137 -2.18 -6.37 4.66
C TYR A 137 -0.73 -6.80 4.48
N LEU A 138 -0.44 -7.42 3.33
CA LEU A 138 0.89 -7.86 2.95
C LEU A 138 1.58 -6.73 2.20
N VAL A 139 2.57 -6.10 2.83
CA VAL A 139 3.36 -5.02 2.22
C VAL A 139 4.37 -5.62 1.25
N TYR A 140 4.29 -5.26 -0.03
CA TYR A 140 5.22 -5.72 -1.05
C TYR A 140 6.28 -4.68 -1.40
N ASP A 141 5.92 -3.40 -1.37
CA ASP A 141 6.83 -2.31 -1.70
C ASP A 141 6.55 -1.05 -0.87
N ILE A 142 7.53 -0.16 -0.84
CA ILE A 142 7.45 1.16 -0.20
C ILE A 142 7.88 2.25 -1.18
N VAL A 143 7.01 3.23 -1.36
CA VAL A 143 7.24 4.38 -2.27
C VAL A 143 7.82 5.56 -1.48
N ARG A 144 7.20 5.90 -0.35
CA ARG A 144 7.63 7.00 0.53
C ARG A 144 7.71 6.52 1.97
N TYR A 145 8.70 7.03 2.71
CA TYR A 145 8.84 6.84 4.16
C TYR A 145 9.10 8.20 4.79
N GLU A 146 8.19 8.72 5.60
CA GLU A 146 8.34 10.00 6.32
C GLU A 146 8.84 11.17 5.44
N ASN A 147 8.26 11.31 4.24
CA ASN A 147 8.64 12.24 3.16
C ASN A 147 9.82 11.83 2.27
N ASP A 148 10.67 10.89 2.68
CA ASP A 148 11.81 10.43 1.87
C ASP A 148 11.34 9.62 0.65
N TYR A 149 11.92 9.90 -0.52
CA TYR A 149 11.67 9.08 -1.72
C TYR A 149 12.45 7.76 -1.69
N VAL A 150 11.92 6.79 -0.96
CA VAL A 150 12.50 5.45 -0.87
C VAL A 150 12.30 4.65 -2.16
N GLY A 151 11.23 4.89 -2.91
CA GLY A 151 10.91 4.21 -4.17
C GLY A 151 11.96 4.35 -5.29
N LYS A 152 12.87 5.34 -5.23
CA LYS A 152 13.99 5.49 -6.19
C LYS A 152 15.21 4.63 -5.85
N LYS A 153 15.23 3.99 -4.66
CA LYS A 153 16.32 3.11 -4.24
C LYS A 153 16.14 1.69 -4.82
N PRO A 154 17.23 0.92 -4.97
CA PRO A 154 17.15 -0.50 -5.29
C PRO A 154 16.16 -1.24 -4.38
N PHE A 155 15.40 -2.18 -4.93
CA PHE A 155 14.48 -2.97 -4.10
C PHE A 155 15.22 -3.68 -2.96
N PHE A 156 16.37 -4.29 -3.27
CA PHE A 156 17.26 -4.90 -2.30
C PHE A 156 18.65 -4.25 -2.34
N PRO A 157 19.28 -4.00 -1.18
CA PRO A 157 18.73 -4.22 0.16
C PRO A 157 17.80 -3.10 0.63
N ASP A 158 17.80 -1.94 -0.02
CA ASP A 158 17.27 -0.71 0.56
C ASP A 158 15.77 -0.76 0.86
N ARG A 159 14.90 -0.86 -0.15
CA ARG A 159 13.45 -0.77 0.08
C ARG A 159 12.95 -1.92 0.97
N LEU A 160 13.46 -3.13 0.75
CA LEU A 160 13.16 -4.28 1.59
C LEU A 160 13.55 -4.05 3.06
N MET A 161 14.72 -3.46 3.33
CA MET A 161 15.14 -3.13 4.68
C MET A 161 14.18 -2.13 5.36
N TYR A 162 13.66 -1.12 4.64
CA TYR A 162 12.64 -0.23 5.20
C TYR A 162 11.37 -1.00 5.58
N ILE A 163 10.89 -1.90 4.71
CA ILE A 163 9.70 -2.71 4.99
C ILE A 163 9.95 -3.57 6.24
N GLU A 164 11.03 -4.37 6.25
CA GLU A 164 11.32 -5.31 7.33
C GLU A 164 11.60 -4.61 8.66
N ARG A 165 12.40 -3.54 8.68
CA ARG A 165 12.86 -2.94 9.94
C ARG A 165 12.02 -1.77 10.41
N ARG A 166 11.38 -1.01 9.50
CA ARG A 166 10.70 0.24 9.83
C ARG A 166 9.18 0.17 9.76
N ILE A 167 8.63 -0.76 8.96
CA ILE A 167 7.18 -0.95 8.83
C ILE A 167 6.71 -2.18 9.62
N VAL A 168 7.34 -3.32 9.36
CA VAL A 168 7.03 -4.60 10.03
C VAL A 168 7.69 -4.64 11.41
N GLY A 169 8.98 -4.32 11.48
CA GLY A 169 9.76 -4.32 12.73
C GLY A 169 9.65 -5.62 13.53
N GLU A 170 9.84 -5.56 14.85
CA GLU A 170 9.56 -6.67 15.77
C GLU A 170 8.04 -6.85 16.05
N TYR A 171 7.17 -6.07 15.41
CA TYR A 171 5.72 -6.04 15.68
C TYR A 171 4.95 -7.24 15.12
N PHE A 172 5.64 -8.19 14.50
CA PHE A 172 5.08 -9.44 14.00
C PHE A 172 5.68 -10.70 14.62
N ILE A 173 6.14 -10.63 15.88
CA ILE A 173 6.05 -11.82 16.75
C ILE A 173 4.61 -11.87 17.27
N VAL A 174 3.72 -12.41 16.45
CA VAL A 174 2.44 -12.91 16.96
C VAL A 174 2.78 -14.21 17.70
N LYS A 175 2.89 -14.13 19.03
CA LYS A 175 2.67 -15.31 19.87
C LYS A 175 1.22 -15.77 19.73
#